data_AF-A0A3L6EK83-F1
#
_entry.id   AF-A0A3L6EK83-F1
#
_cell.length_a   1.000
_cell.length_b   1.000
_cell.length_c   1.000
_cell.angle_alpha   90.00
_cell.angle_beta   90.00
_cell.angle_gamma   90.00
#
_symmetry.space_group_name_H-M   'P 1'
#
loop_
_entity.id
_entity.type
_entity.pdbx_description
1 polymer ?
#
loop_
_entity_poly.entity_id
_entity_poly.type
_entity_poly.pdbx_seq_one_letter_code
_entity_poly.pdbx_strand_id
1 'polypeptide(L)' 'MDFSLEACAHPFFDELREPHARLPNGRPFPPLFNFKQELANASPELINRLIPDHARRHLGLTLLPTTGP' A
#
# COMPACT_ATOMS: atom_id res chain seq x y z
N MET A 1 16.29 -7.33 9.84
CA MET A 1 16.69 -5.91 9.96
C MET A 1 16.04 -5.22 8.79
N ASP A 2 14.89 -4.63 9.07
CA ASP A 2 13.81 -4.44 8.10
C ASP A 2 13.66 -2.94 7.78
N PHE A 3 14.78 -2.22 7.77
CA PHE A 3 14.83 -0.77 7.60
C PHE A 3 14.12 -0.28 6.34
N SER A 4 14.05 -1.10 5.29
CA SER A 4 13.29 -0.81 4.07
C SER A 4 11.79 -0.62 4.37
N LEU A 5 11.24 -1.46 5.25
CA LEU A 5 9.85 -1.41 5.69
C LEU A 5 9.60 -0.21 6.61
N GLU A 6 10.51 0.05 7.56
CA GLU A 6 10.42 1.26 8.39
C GLU A 6 10.49 2.55 7.56
N ALA A 7 11.38 2.60 6.57
CA ALA A 7 11.49 3.73 5.66
C ALA A 7 10.24 3.89 4.79
N CYS A 8 9.64 2.79 4.32
CA CYS A 8 8.36 2.84 3.63
C CYS A 8 7.24 3.32 4.57
N ALA A 9 7.29 3.03 5.87
CA ALA A 9 6.37 3.53 6.90
C ALA A 9 6.58 5.01 7.29
N HIS A 10 7.58 5.69 6.72
CA HIS A 10 7.92 7.07 7.05
C HIS A 10 6.83 8.06 6.60
N PRO A 11 6.56 9.14 7.35
CA PRO A 11 5.57 10.18 6.99
C PRO A 11 5.84 10.87 5.65
N PHE A 12 7.06 10.78 5.13
CA PHE A 12 7.40 11.26 3.79
C PHE A 12 6.58 10.56 2.70
N PHE A 13 6.24 9.29 2.88
CA PHE A 13 5.42 8.51 1.96
C PHE A 13 3.94 8.50 2.34
N ASP A 14 3.52 9.30 3.33
CA ASP A 14 2.11 9.37 3.74
C ASP A 14 1.24 9.99 2.65
N GLU A 15 1.78 10.97 1.92
CA GLU A 15 1.11 11.53 0.74
C GLU A 15 0.85 10.46 -0.32
N LEU A 16 1.66 9.40 -0.43
CA LEU A 16 1.42 8.30 -1.36
C LEU A 16 0.32 7.32 -0.87
N ARG A 17 0.01 7.34 0.42
CA ARG A 17 -1.10 6.61 1.03
C ARG A 17 -2.42 7.36 0.91
N GLU A 18 -2.41 8.63 0.53
CA GLU A 18 -3.66 9.34 0.36
C GLU A 18 -4.45 8.75 -0.82
N PRO A 19 -5.77 8.50 -0.69
CA PRO A 19 -6.57 7.99 -1.81
C PRO A 19 -6.64 8.97 -2.99
N HIS A 20 -6.32 10.25 -2.74
CA HIS A 20 -6.25 11.31 -3.74
C HIS A 20 -4.84 11.56 -4.27
N ALA A 21 -3.85 10.82 -3.77
CA ALA A 21 -2.47 10.94 -4.21
C ALA A 21 -2.38 10.66 -5.71
N ARG A 22 -1.77 11.57 -6.45
CA ARG A 22 -1.48 11.40 -7.87
C ARG A 22 -0.05 11.79 -8.18
N LEU A 23 0.50 11.17 -9.22
CA LEU A 23 1.78 11.60 -9.76
C LEU A 23 1.65 13.06 -10.22
N PRO A 24 2.73 13.85 -10.17
CA PRO A 24 2.73 15.23 -10.68
C PRO A 24 2.35 15.33 -12.17
N ASN A 25 2.42 14.21 -12.91
CA ASN A 25 1.94 14.07 -14.29
C ASN A 25 0.42 13.79 -14.42
N GLY A 26 -0.35 13.79 -13.33
CA GLY A 26 -1.78 13.52 -13.31
C GLY A 26 -2.17 12.04 -13.45
N ARG A 27 -1.20 11.14 -13.51
CA ARG A 27 -1.44 9.68 -13.60
C ARG A 27 -1.68 9.07 -12.22
N PRO A 28 -2.49 8.00 -12.12
CA PRO A 28 -2.63 7.24 -10.88
C PRO A 28 -1.30 6.59 -10.51
N PHE A 29 -1.04 6.44 -9.22
CA PHE A 29 0.15 5.74 -8.75
C PHE A 29 0.09 4.25 -9.16
N PRO A 30 1.23 3.65 -9.55
CA PRO A 30 1.35 2.19 -9.66
C PRO A 30 1.11 1.52 -8.30
N PRO A 31 0.98 0.19 -8.21
CA PRO A 31 0.81 -0.50 -6.92
C PRO A 31 2.01 -0.27 -5.99
N LEU A 32 1.89 0.71 -5.09
CA LEU A 32 2.96 1.14 -4.19
C LEU A 32 3.15 0.20 -2.99
N PHE A 33 2.11 -0.53 -2.61
CA PHE A 33 2.06 -1.28 -1.34
C PHE A 33 2.24 -2.80 -1.51
N ASN A 34 2.86 -3.26 -2.61
CA ASN A 34 2.92 -4.67 -2.99
C ASN A 34 4.02 -5.46 -2.24
N PHE A 35 4.09 -5.33 -0.92
CA PHE A 35 5.14 -5.88 -0.04
C PHE A 35 4.99 -7.37 0.25
N LYS A 36 4.62 -8.23 -0.72
CA LYS A 36 4.24 -9.64 -0.44
C LYS A 36 5.30 -10.46 0.32
N GLN A 37 6.58 -10.32 -0.04
CA GLN A 37 7.66 -11.10 0.60
C GLN A 37 8.15 -10.44 1.91
N GLU A 38 8.21 -9.11 1.93
CA GLU A 38 8.69 -8.36 3.08
C GLU A 38 7.70 -8.44 4.26
N LEU A 39 6.38 -8.45 3.98
CA LEU A 39 5.34 -8.63 5.01
C LEU A 39 5.45 -9.97 5.74
N ALA A 40 5.96 -11.03 5.09
CA ALA A 40 6.07 -12.35 5.70
C ALA A 40 7.12 -12.39 6.82
N ASN A 41 8.14 -11.54 6.74
CA ASN A 41 9.17 -11.36 7.76
C ASN A 41 8.96 -10.11 8.62
N ALA A 42 7.95 -9.29 8.33
CA ALA A 42 7.68 -8.05 9.04
C ALA A 42 6.84 -8.26 10.30
N SER A 43 7.04 -7.39 11.29
CA SER A 43 6.12 -7.32 12.43
C SER A 43 4.73 -6.84 12.02
N PRO A 44 3.64 -7.39 12.58
CA PRO A 44 2.27 -7.02 12.23
C PRO A 44 1.96 -5.53 12.46
N GLU A 45 2.67 -4.87 13.37
CA GLU A 45 2.56 -3.43 13.59
C GLU A 45 3.10 -2.62 12.40
N LEU A 46 4.25 -3.02 11.84
CA LEU A 46 4.80 -2.46 10.61
C LEU A 46 3.87 -2.68 9.43
N ILE A 47 3.31 -3.90 9.31
CA ILE A 47 2.34 -4.24 8.26
C ILE A 47 1.15 -3.27 8.26
N ASN A 48 0.59 -2.97 9.45
CA ASN A 48 -0.54 -2.05 9.57
C ASN A 48 -0.16 -0.59 9.27
N ARG A 49 1.06 -0.17 9.55
CA ARG A 49 1.56 1.16 9.15
C ARG A 49 1.88 1.26 7.66
N LEU A 50 2.36 0.18 7.07
CA LEU A 50 2.75 0.11 5.67
C LEU A 50 1.57 0.02 4.73
N ILE A 51 0.61 -0.84 5.05
CA ILE A 51 -0.56 -1.10 4.22
C ILE A 51 -1.81 -0.56 4.92
N PRO A 52 -2.20 0.70 4.64
CA PRO A 52 -3.44 1.25 5.15
C PRO A 52 -4.66 0.50 4.61
N ASP A 53 -5.79 0.56 5.32
CA ASP A 53 -7.00 -0.23 5.04
C ASP A 53 -7.48 -0.11 3.58
N HIS A 54 -7.46 1.11 3.02
CA HIS A 54 -7.84 1.35 1.62
C HIS A 54 -6.86 0.72 0.62
N ALA A 55 -5.57 0.63 0.95
CA ALA A 55 -4.54 0.02 0.10
C ALA A 55 -4.63 -1.51 0.12
N ARG A 56 -5.08 -2.12 1.25
CA ARG A 56 -5.37 -3.56 1.34
C ARG A 56 -6.40 -3.98 0.30
N ARG A 57 -7.37 -3.11 0.03
CA ARG A 57 -8.40 -3.32 -0.99
C ARG A 57 -7.84 -3.26 -2.41
N HIS A 58 -6.84 -2.41 -2.64
CA HIS A 58 -6.18 -2.22 -3.93
C HIS A 58 -5.15 -3.33 -4.26
N LEU A 59 -4.60 -4.02 -3.24
CA LEU A 59 -3.62 -5.10 -3.42
C LEU A 59 -4.19 -6.42 -3.99
N GLY A 60 -5.48 -6.45 -4.34
CA GLY A 60 -6.10 -7.65 -4.91
C GLY A 60 -6.46 -8.72 -3.89
N LEU A 61 -6.69 -8.36 -2.62
CA LEU A 61 -7.53 -9.19 -1.73
C LEU A 61 -9.03 -9.02 -2.01
N THR A 62 -9.41 -8.12 -2.91
CA THR A 62 -10.74 -8.17 -3.51
C THR A 62 -10.67 -9.18 -4.66
N LEU A 63 -11.13 -10.40 -4.38
CA LEU A 63 -11.51 -11.36 -5.42
C LEU A 63 -12.58 -10.67 -6.28
N LEU A 64 -12.20 -10.17 -7.47
CA LEU A 64 -13.13 -9.55 -8.42
C LEU A 64 -14.01 -10.66 -9.06
N PRO A 65 -15.24 -10.39 -9.55
CA PRO A 65 -15.72 -9.10 -10.02
C PRO A 65 -17.10 -8.67 -9.51
N THR A 66 -17.28 -7.36 -9.37
CA THR A 66 -18.59 -6.74 -9.57
C THR A 66 -18.93 -6.85 -11.06
N THR A 67 -19.52 -7.96 -11.49
CA THR A 67 -20.39 -7.95 -12.66
C THR A 67 -21.81 -7.78 -12.11
N GLY A 68 -22.39 -6.61 -12.29
CA GLY A 68 -23.82 -6.41 -12.26
C GLY A 68 -24.24 -5.64 -13.50
N PRO A 69 -25.55 -5.45 -13.74
CA PRO A 69 -26.72 -6.15 -13.18
C PRO A 69 -27.08 -7.46 -13.90
#